data_AF-A0A818C5G0-F1
#
_entry.id   AF-A0A818C5G0-F1
#
_cell.length_a   1.000
_cell.length_b   1.000
_cell.length_c   1.000
_cell.angle_alpha   90.00
_cell.angle_beta   90.00
_cell.angle_gamma   90.00
#
_symmetry.space_group_name_H-M   'P 1'
#
loop_
_entity.id
_entity.type
_entity.pdbx_description
1 polymer ?
#
loop_
_entity_poly.entity_id
_entity_poly.type
_entity_poly.pdbx_seq_one_letter_code
_entity_poly.pdbx_strand_id
1 'polypeptide(L)'
;MKYSKNDDLKRIFGRLATGTVSNNNDDVKKSSKLHGQLEDIYATTKVCELNDDKKCYTLSPYLERVMQIEKDYDRLLWAWKGWHDGCGNKVRSVYLPYIDLLNKNVKENGYHDLAEHWIEDYEMGNVTEFEGVIDEILKDIMPLYEQLHAYVRGRLCSKYQNRFDCNGPIPAHILGNMWAQTWNDRLDDVIPYPDAPLINITKVLIEKRFSIHQLYTTAESF
;
A
#
# COMPACT_ATOMS: atom_id res chain seq x y z
N MET A 1 10.74 9.31 -35.24
CA MET A 1 12.02 8.97 -34.56
C MET A 1 12.33 7.46 -34.48
N LYS A 2 11.57 6.58 -35.15
CA LYS A 2 11.88 5.15 -35.37
C LYS A 2 13.19 4.86 -36.15
N TYR A 3 14.08 5.86 -36.33
CA TYR A 3 15.20 5.83 -37.27
C TYR A 3 16.54 6.31 -36.70
N SER A 4 16.65 6.66 -35.41
CA SER A 4 17.96 6.93 -34.79
C SER A 4 18.73 5.62 -34.64
N LYS A 5 19.97 5.57 -35.13
CA LYS A 5 20.89 4.45 -34.91
C LYS A 5 21.62 4.51 -33.57
N ASN A 6 21.46 5.60 -32.81
CA ASN A 6 22.05 5.79 -31.49
C ASN A 6 21.03 5.38 -30.42
N ASP A 7 21.38 4.37 -29.63
CA ASP A 7 20.50 3.78 -28.62
C ASP A 7 20.25 4.73 -27.44
N ASP A 8 21.24 5.53 -27.03
CA ASP A 8 21.06 6.54 -25.97
C ASP A 8 20.04 7.61 -26.40
N LEU A 9 20.16 8.12 -27.62
CA LEU A 9 19.20 9.08 -28.16
C LEU A 9 17.81 8.46 -28.31
N LYS A 10 17.74 7.19 -28.73
CA LYS A 10 16.48 6.45 -28.81
C LYS A 10 15.83 6.32 -27.43
N ARG A 11 16.60 6.03 -26.37
CA ARG A 11 16.12 5.95 -25.00
C ARG A 11 15.67 7.31 -24.46
N ILE A 12 16.51 8.35 -24.58
CA ILE A 12 16.21 9.70 -24.10
C ILE A 12 14.94 10.24 -24.77
N PHE A 13 14.87 10.22 -26.10
CA PHE A 13 13.69 10.73 -26.80
C PHE A 13 12.48 9.81 -26.67
N GLY A 14 12.67 8.50 -26.50
CA GLY A 14 11.61 7.57 -26.15
C GLY A 14 10.93 8.01 -24.86
N ARG A 15 11.69 8.15 -23.77
CA ARG A 15 11.19 8.57 -22.46
C ARG A 15 10.60 9.97 -22.40
N LEU A 16 11.07 10.88 -23.26
CA LEU A 16 10.45 12.22 -23.39
C LEU A 16 9.12 12.20 -24.13
N ALA A 17 8.87 11.16 -24.94
CA ALA A 17 7.65 11.01 -25.73
C ALA A 17 6.57 10.17 -25.01
N THR A 18 6.91 9.49 -23.91
CA THR A 18 5.95 8.71 -23.11
C THR A 18 5.14 9.63 -22.20
N GLY A 19 3.89 9.27 -21.95
CA GLY A 19 3.03 10.06 -21.07
C GLY A 19 1.59 9.57 -20.99
N THR A 20 0.90 10.03 -19.95
CA THR A 20 -0.52 9.75 -19.67
C THR A 20 -1.42 10.98 -19.88
N VAL A 21 -0.83 12.09 -20.33
CA VAL A 21 -1.54 13.37 -20.48
C VAL A 21 -2.32 13.34 -21.80
N SER A 22 -3.59 13.70 -21.75
CA SER A 22 -4.41 13.85 -22.96
C SER A 22 -3.99 15.11 -23.73
N ASN A 23 -4.14 15.05 -25.05
CA ASN A 23 -4.01 16.23 -25.90
C ASN A 23 -5.19 17.21 -25.74
N ASN A 24 -6.27 16.80 -25.06
CA ASN A 24 -7.43 17.62 -24.78
C ASN A 24 -7.35 18.25 -23.38
N ASN A 25 -7.27 19.58 -23.33
CA ASN A 25 -7.24 20.36 -22.09
C ASN A 25 -8.43 20.09 -21.15
N ASP A 26 -9.61 19.76 -21.68
CA ASP A 26 -10.78 19.47 -20.84
C ASP A 26 -10.66 18.10 -20.17
N ASP A 27 -10.08 17.11 -20.86
CA ASP A 27 -9.78 15.79 -20.29
C ASP A 27 -8.71 15.90 -19.21
N VAL A 28 -7.68 16.73 -19.40
CA VAL A 28 -6.68 17.04 -18.37
C VAL A 28 -7.30 17.67 -17.14
N LYS A 29 -8.16 18.70 -17.31
CA LYS A 29 -8.86 19.32 -16.17
C LYS A 29 -9.76 18.32 -15.44
N LYS A 30 -10.45 17.47 -16.21
CA LYS A 30 -11.35 16.45 -15.65
C LYS A 30 -10.58 15.38 -14.87
N SER A 31 -9.44 14.91 -15.38
CA SER A 31 -8.62 13.91 -14.67
C SER A 31 -8.04 14.49 -13.39
N SER A 32 -7.49 15.71 -13.40
CA SER A 32 -7.02 16.38 -12.18
C SER A 32 -8.14 16.60 -11.17
N LYS A 33 -9.34 16.96 -11.61
CA LYS A 33 -10.51 17.12 -10.72
C LYS A 33 -10.91 15.79 -10.07
N LEU A 34 -11.02 14.71 -10.85
CA LEU A 34 -11.38 13.39 -10.34
C LEU A 34 -10.30 12.84 -9.39
N HIS A 35 -9.03 13.04 -9.72
CA HIS A 35 -7.91 12.69 -8.85
C HIS A 35 -7.99 13.42 -7.50
N GLY A 36 -8.16 14.75 -7.51
CA GLY A 36 -8.32 15.53 -6.29
C GLY A 36 -9.57 15.15 -5.48
N GLN A 37 -10.65 14.70 -6.12
CA GLN A 37 -11.81 14.15 -5.43
C GLN A 37 -11.50 12.82 -4.72
N LEU A 38 -10.70 11.95 -5.34
CA LEU A 38 -10.25 10.70 -4.70
C LEU A 38 -9.38 10.98 -3.48
N GLU A 39 -8.43 11.92 -3.61
CA GLU A 39 -7.57 12.37 -2.50
C GLU A 39 -8.41 12.97 -1.36
N ASP A 40 -9.37 13.83 -1.68
CA ASP A 40 -10.24 14.47 -0.69
C ASP A 40 -11.11 13.44 0.05
N ILE A 41 -11.72 12.49 -0.67
CA ILE A 41 -12.49 11.39 -0.06
C ILE A 41 -11.61 10.60 0.90
N TYR A 42 -10.39 10.25 0.48
CA TYR A 42 -9.45 9.49 1.29
C TYR A 42 -8.99 10.27 2.53
N ALA A 43 -8.72 11.57 2.40
CA ALA A 43 -8.24 12.38 3.52
C ALA A 43 -9.34 12.74 4.53
N THR A 44 -10.58 12.91 4.06
CA THR A 44 -11.67 13.51 4.86
C THR A 44 -12.75 12.52 5.31
N THR A 45 -12.70 11.26 4.87
CA THR A 45 -13.62 10.23 5.40
C THR A 45 -13.47 10.16 6.92
N LYS A 46 -14.60 9.95 7.61
CA LYS A 46 -14.63 9.87 9.07
C LYS A 46 -15.40 8.65 9.51
N VAL A 47 -14.97 8.06 10.61
CA VAL A 47 -15.64 6.96 11.31
C VAL A 47 -16.04 7.45 12.69
N CYS A 48 -17.32 7.37 13.02
CA CYS A 48 -17.85 7.82 14.30
C CYS A 48 -17.94 6.67 15.32
N GLU A 49 -17.79 7.00 16.59
CA GLU A 49 -17.94 6.06 17.70
C GLU A 49 -19.34 5.45 17.74
N LEU A 50 -19.45 4.16 18.06
CA LEU A 50 -20.73 3.43 18.11
C LEU A 50 -21.76 4.05 19.08
N ASN A 51 -21.27 4.72 20.12
CA ASN A 51 -22.10 5.29 21.18
C ASN A 51 -22.15 6.84 21.16
N ASP A 52 -21.46 7.48 20.22
CA ASP A 52 -21.35 8.95 20.17
C ASP A 52 -21.08 9.44 18.73
N ASP A 53 -22.16 9.76 18.01
CA ASP A 53 -22.11 10.29 16.64
C ASP A 53 -21.37 11.64 16.51
N LYS A 54 -21.03 12.30 17.63
CA LYS A 54 -20.25 13.54 17.62
C LYS A 54 -18.74 13.28 17.65
N LYS A 55 -18.31 12.08 18.02
CA LYS A 55 -16.90 11.69 18.06
C LYS A 55 -16.55 10.90 16.80
N CYS A 56 -16.06 11.62 15.80
CA CYS A 56 -15.66 11.03 14.53
C CYS A 56 -14.19 11.30 14.22
N TYR A 57 -13.53 10.28 13.67
CA TYR A 57 -12.10 10.26 13.45
C TYR A 57 -11.78 9.99 11.98
N THR A 58 -10.78 10.69 11.45
CA THR A 58 -10.20 10.44 10.13
C THR A 58 -9.18 9.29 10.20
N LEU A 59 -8.78 8.78 9.03
CA LEU A 59 -7.77 7.73 8.92
C LEU A 59 -6.48 8.09 9.67
N SER A 60 -5.83 9.16 9.23
CA SER A 60 -4.63 9.66 9.89
C SER A 60 -4.95 10.81 10.85
N PRO A 61 -4.35 10.84 12.05
CA PRO A 61 -3.50 9.79 12.64
C PRO A 61 -4.29 8.74 13.43
N TYR A 62 -5.59 8.94 13.64
CA TYR A 62 -6.32 8.23 14.70
C TYR A 62 -6.63 6.77 14.35
N LEU A 63 -7.32 6.51 13.23
CA LEU A 63 -7.67 5.12 12.88
C LEU A 63 -6.42 4.30 12.55
N GLU A 64 -5.40 4.91 11.94
CA GLU A 64 -4.08 4.28 11.76
C GLU A 64 -3.52 3.82 13.11
N ARG A 65 -3.51 4.70 14.12
CA ARG A 65 -3.05 4.35 15.46
C ARG A 65 -3.89 3.27 16.12
N VAL A 66 -5.22 3.29 15.92
CA VAL A 66 -6.12 2.23 16.41
C VAL A 66 -5.70 0.89 15.80
N MET A 67 -5.55 0.81 14.47
CA MET A 67 -5.13 -0.42 13.79
C MET A 67 -3.75 -0.91 14.22
N GLN A 68 -2.84 0.01 14.57
CA GLN A 68 -1.47 -0.30 15.01
C GLN A 68 -1.39 -0.81 16.44
N ILE A 69 -2.12 -0.20 17.38
CA ILE A 69 -1.90 -0.41 18.82
C ILE A 69 -2.96 -1.32 19.42
N GLU A 70 -4.22 -1.22 18.97
CA GLU A 70 -5.31 -1.95 19.60
C GLU A 70 -5.15 -3.46 19.42
N LYS A 71 -5.74 -4.19 20.38
CA LYS A 71 -5.77 -5.65 20.44
C LYS A 71 -7.19 -6.19 20.61
N ASP A 72 -8.19 -5.33 20.76
CA ASP A 72 -9.59 -5.74 20.82
C ASP A 72 -10.14 -6.00 19.40
N TYR A 73 -10.70 -7.18 19.19
CA TYR A 73 -11.16 -7.61 17.87
C TYR A 73 -12.29 -6.71 17.34
N ASP A 74 -13.27 -6.38 18.19
CA ASP A 74 -14.43 -5.59 17.80
C ASP A 74 -14.06 -4.14 17.53
N ARG A 75 -13.11 -3.59 18.30
CA ARG A 75 -12.56 -2.25 18.07
C ARG A 75 -11.82 -2.16 16.74
N LEU A 76 -11.00 -3.16 16.41
CA LEU A 76 -10.30 -3.24 15.13
C LEU A 76 -11.29 -3.40 13.98
N LEU A 77 -12.32 -4.24 14.15
CA LEU A 77 -13.37 -4.43 13.15
C LEU A 77 -14.18 -3.15 12.91
N TRP A 78 -14.53 -2.40 13.96
CA TRP A 78 -15.20 -1.10 13.85
C TRP A 78 -14.38 -0.12 13.02
N ALA A 79 -13.09 0.02 13.32
CA ALA A 79 -12.22 0.95 12.60
C ALA A 79 -12.06 0.55 11.13
N TRP A 80 -11.77 -0.73 10.88
CA TRP A 80 -11.58 -1.26 9.53
C TRP A 80 -12.85 -1.15 8.69
N LYS A 81 -13.95 -1.71 9.19
CA LYS A 81 -15.23 -1.72 8.47
C LYS A 81 -15.75 -0.30 8.28
N GLY A 82 -15.74 0.52 9.33
CA GLY A 82 -16.21 1.89 9.26
C GLY A 82 -15.45 2.72 8.21
N TRP A 83 -14.13 2.53 8.13
CA TRP A 83 -13.32 3.23 7.14
C TRP A 83 -13.64 2.75 5.71
N HIS A 84 -13.66 1.44 5.49
CA HIS A 84 -13.93 0.86 4.17
C HIS A 84 -15.34 1.17 3.69
N ASP A 85 -16.35 1.10 4.56
CA ASP A 85 -17.74 1.44 4.22
C ASP A 85 -17.90 2.95 3.95
N GLY A 86 -17.23 3.81 4.72
CA GLY A 86 -17.29 5.26 4.55
C GLY A 86 -16.54 5.78 3.31
N CYS A 87 -15.35 5.23 3.05
CA CYS A 87 -14.47 5.65 1.96
C CYS A 87 -14.83 4.94 0.65
N GLY A 88 -14.90 3.61 0.66
CA GLY A 88 -15.05 2.78 -0.55
C GLY A 88 -16.32 3.11 -1.35
N ASN A 89 -17.44 3.36 -0.67
CA ASN A 89 -18.70 3.72 -1.32
C ASN A 89 -18.59 5.03 -2.11
N LYS A 90 -17.88 6.03 -1.57
CA LYS A 90 -17.67 7.33 -2.24
C LYS A 90 -16.65 7.23 -3.36
N VAL A 91 -15.57 6.46 -3.15
CA VAL A 91 -14.51 6.25 -4.13
C VAL A 91 -15.06 5.62 -5.41
N ARG A 92 -15.96 4.64 -5.31
CA ARG A 92 -16.46 3.89 -6.47
C ARG A 92 -17.00 4.78 -7.60
N SER A 93 -17.81 5.79 -7.28
CA SER A 93 -18.42 6.68 -8.27
C SER A 93 -17.42 7.62 -8.96
N VAL A 94 -16.26 7.86 -8.35
CA VAL A 94 -15.20 8.73 -8.87
C VAL A 94 -14.13 7.91 -9.60
N TYR A 95 -13.79 6.74 -9.04
CA TYR A 95 -12.72 5.87 -9.54
C TYR A 95 -13.02 5.31 -10.93
N LEU A 96 -14.25 4.84 -11.18
CA LEU A 96 -14.59 4.26 -12.50
C LEU A 96 -14.45 5.29 -13.63
N PRO A 97 -15.07 6.49 -13.56
CA PRO A 97 -14.85 7.53 -14.56
C PRO A 97 -13.40 7.99 -14.68
N TYR A 98 -12.65 7.95 -13.57
CA TYR A 98 -11.23 8.30 -13.56
C TYR A 98 -10.40 7.30 -14.36
N ILE A 99 -10.59 6.00 -14.12
CA ILE A 99 -9.91 4.93 -14.87
C ILE A 99 -10.30 4.91 -16.34
N ASP A 100 -11.59 5.13 -16.66
CA ASP A 100 -12.03 5.24 -18.06
C ASP A 100 -11.31 6.39 -18.78
N LEU A 101 -11.16 7.52 -18.09
CA LEU A 101 -10.47 8.69 -18.61
C LEU A 101 -8.96 8.44 -18.76
N LEU A 102 -8.32 7.82 -17.78
CA LEU A 102 -6.90 7.47 -17.88
C LEU A 102 -6.64 6.49 -19.03
N ASN A 103 -7.48 5.47 -19.20
CA ASN A 103 -7.40 4.53 -20.32
C ASN A 103 -7.60 5.23 -21.67
N LYS A 104 -8.51 6.20 -21.76
CA LYS A 104 -8.65 7.03 -22.96
C LYS A 104 -7.35 7.79 -23.24
N ASN A 105 -6.76 8.43 -22.23
CA ASN A 105 -5.58 9.27 -22.41
C ASN A 105 -4.35 8.46 -22.85
N VAL A 106 -4.09 7.29 -22.26
CA VAL A 106 -2.95 6.44 -22.66
C VAL A 106 -3.13 5.85 -24.06
N LYS A 107 -4.37 5.59 -24.49
CA LYS A 107 -4.67 5.21 -25.88
C LYS A 107 -4.32 6.30 -26.89
N GLU A 108 -4.53 7.57 -26.54
CA GLU A 108 -4.08 8.71 -27.35
C GLU A 108 -2.54 8.78 -27.46
N ASN A 109 -1.83 8.21 -26.49
CA ASN A 109 -0.38 8.16 -26.43
C ASN A 109 0.21 6.84 -26.98
N GLY A 110 -0.61 5.97 -27.59
CA GLY A 110 -0.14 4.79 -28.30
C GLY A 110 -0.08 3.49 -27.49
N TYR A 111 -0.56 3.50 -26.24
CA TYR A 111 -0.72 2.29 -25.42
C TYR A 111 -2.10 1.66 -25.61
N HIS A 112 -2.21 0.36 -25.36
CA HIS A 112 -3.46 -0.38 -25.36
C HIS A 112 -4.36 0.03 -24.18
N ASP A 113 -3.77 0.15 -23.00
CA ASP A 113 -4.45 0.52 -21.76
C ASP A 113 -3.46 1.11 -20.74
N LEU A 114 -3.98 1.44 -19.56
CA LEU A 114 -3.20 2.04 -18.48
C LEU A 114 -2.19 1.06 -17.88
N ALA A 115 -2.48 -0.24 -17.89
CA ALA A 115 -1.59 -1.25 -17.33
C ALA A 115 -0.33 -1.39 -18.18
N GLU A 116 -0.47 -1.42 -19.52
CA GLU A 116 0.68 -1.43 -20.44
C GLU A 116 1.58 -0.21 -20.23
N HIS A 117 0.99 0.98 -20.06
CA HIS A 117 1.77 2.18 -19.74
C HIS A 117 2.51 2.04 -18.40
N TRP A 118 1.86 1.54 -17.34
CA TRP A 118 2.49 1.43 -16.01
C TRP A 118 3.70 0.51 -15.98
N ILE A 119 3.72 -0.54 -16.81
CA ILE A 119 4.83 -1.49 -16.82
C ILE A 119 5.94 -1.10 -17.82
N GLU A 120 5.77 -0.04 -18.61
CA GLU A 120 6.78 0.38 -19.60
C GLU A 120 8.13 0.72 -18.95
N ASP A 121 8.11 1.15 -17.68
CA ASP A 121 9.32 1.42 -16.90
C ASP A 121 10.25 0.21 -16.77
N TYR A 122 9.72 -1.02 -16.90
CA TYR A 122 10.49 -2.26 -16.87
C TYR A 122 11.08 -2.66 -18.22
N GLU A 123 10.67 -2.01 -19.32
CA GLU A 123 11.20 -2.22 -20.68
C GLU A 123 11.13 -3.68 -21.18
N MET A 124 10.18 -4.47 -20.65
CA MET A 124 10.01 -5.90 -20.96
C MET A 124 9.24 -6.18 -22.27
N GLY A 125 9.02 -5.17 -23.10
CA GLY A 125 8.50 -5.31 -24.48
C GLY A 125 7.04 -5.76 -24.63
N ASN A 126 6.45 -6.49 -23.68
CA ASN A 126 5.02 -6.80 -23.62
C ASN A 126 4.53 -7.09 -22.18
N VAL A 127 3.23 -6.95 -21.95
CA VAL A 127 2.57 -7.19 -20.64
C VAL A 127 2.66 -8.65 -20.18
N THR A 128 2.46 -9.60 -21.08
CA THR A 128 2.51 -11.04 -20.79
C THR A 128 3.87 -11.51 -20.26
N GLU A 129 4.98 -10.93 -20.74
CA GLU A 129 6.32 -11.25 -20.26
C GLU A 129 6.54 -10.72 -18.85
N PHE A 130 6.12 -9.47 -18.58
CA PHE A 130 6.14 -8.90 -17.25
C PHE A 130 5.31 -9.73 -16.26
N GLU A 131 4.05 -10.02 -16.60
CA GLU A 131 3.15 -10.85 -15.77
C GLU A 131 3.72 -12.25 -15.55
N GLY A 132 4.31 -12.87 -16.58
CA GLY A 132 4.94 -14.18 -16.48
C GLY A 132 6.09 -14.21 -15.47
N VAL A 133 6.96 -13.19 -15.47
CA VAL A 133 8.04 -13.07 -14.49
C VAL A 133 7.50 -12.86 -13.08
N ILE A 134 6.47 -12.03 -12.91
CA ILE A 134 5.82 -11.84 -11.59
C ILE A 134 5.21 -13.15 -11.09
N ASP A 135 4.54 -13.91 -11.95
CA ASP A 135 3.95 -15.21 -11.61
C ASP A 135 5.00 -16.23 -11.19
N GLU A 136 6.16 -16.26 -11.84
CA GLU A 136 7.29 -17.13 -11.46
C GLU A 136 7.84 -16.75 -10.09
N ILE A 137 8.09 -15.46 -9.85
CA ILE A 137 8.56 -14.97 -8.54
C ILE A 137 7.54 -15.31 -7.44
N LEU A 138 6.24 -15.12 -7.72
CA LEU A 138 5.19 -15.43 -6.75
C LEU A 138 5.14 -16.93 -6.44
N LYS A 139 5.29 -17.81 -7.45
CA LYS A 139 5.37 -19.26 -7.24
C LYS A 139 6.55 -19.65 -6.38
N ASP A 140 7.70 -19.03 -6.57
CA ASP A 140 8.92 -19.32 -5.79
C ASP A 140 8.78 -18.88 -4.32
N ILE A 141 8.09 -17.76 -4.07
CA ILE A 141 7.87 -17.22 -2.71
C ILE A 141 6.72 -17.93 -1.99
N MET A 142 5.74 -18.48 -2.72
CA MET A 142 4.50 -19.03 -2.16
C MET A 142 4.74 -20.06 -1.03
N PRO A 143 5.65 -21.04 -1.14
CA PRO A 143 5.88 -22.01 -0.06
C PRO A 143 6.32 -21.37 1.26
N LEU A 144 7.15 -20.31 1.18
CA LEU A 144 7.56 -19.55 2.36
C LEU A 144 6.40 -18.72 2.92
N TYR A 145 5.63 -18.07 2.04
CA TYR A 145 4.45 -17.30 2.44
C TYR A 145 3.41 -18.17 3.14
N GLU A 146 3.12 -19.36 2.64
CA GLU A 146 2.15 -20.28 3.23
C GLU A 146 2.57 -20.75 4.63
N GLN A 147 3.86 -21.06 4.82
CA GLN A 147 4.42 -21.40 6.14
C GLN A 147 4.30 -20.22 7.12
N LEU A 148 4.67 -19.01 6.67
CA LEU A 148 4.56 -17.79 7.47
C LEU A 148 3.09 -17.47 7.81
N HIS A 149 2.20 -17.54 6.83
CA HIS A 149 0.76 -17.33 6.99
C HIS A 149 0.17 -18.34 7.98
N ALA A 150 0.49 -19.63 7.85
CA ALA A 150 0.03 -20.66 8.77
C ALA A 150 0.53 -20.42 10.22
N TYR A 151 1.79 -20.04 10.38
CA TYR A 151 2.37 -19.70 11.67
C TYR A 151 1.66 -18.51 12.32
N VAL A 152 1.54 -17.40 11.59
CA VAL A 152 0.87 -16.18 12.06
C VAL A 152 -0.60 -16.47 12.39
N ARG A 153 -1.32 -17.20 11.52
CA ARG A 153 -2.70 -17.63 11.77
C ARG A 153 -2.83 -18.43 13.06
N GLY A 154 -1.94 -19.39 13.31
CA GLY A 154 -1.96 -20.19 14.55
C GLY A 154 -1.79 -19.34 15.81
N ARG A 155 -0.89 -18.35 15.77
CA ARG A 155 -0.67 -17.40 16.87
C ARG A 155 -1.90 -16.52 17.10
N LEU A 156 -2.46 -15.95 16.03
CA LEU A 156 -3.64 -15.09 16.11
C LEU A 156 -4.90 -15.84 16.54
N CYS A 157 -5.04 -17.12 16.15
CA CYS A 157 -6.11 -17.99 16.62
C CYS A 157 -6.08 -18.22 18.13
N SER A 158 -4.88 -18.42 18.67
CA SER A 158 -4.70 -18.56 20.13
C SER A 158 -5.10 -17.28 20.87
N LYS A 159 -4.87 -16.11 20.26
CA LYS A 159 -5.22 -14.79 20.81
C LYS A 159 -6.71 -14.46 20.67
N TYR A 160 -7.30 -14.68 19.51
CA TYR A 160 -8.69 -14.35 19.18
C TYR A 160 -9.55 -15.61 19.09
N GLN A 161 -9.61 -16.36 20.19
CA GLN A 161 -10.31 -17.63 20.25
C GLN A 161 -11.78 -17.50 19.84
N ASN A 162 -12.24 -18.39 18.96
CA ASN A 162 -13.61 -18.43 18.44
C ASN A 162 -14.08 -17.15 17.71
N ARG A 163 -13.16 -16.27 17.27
CA ARG A 163 -13.49 -15.05 16.51
C ARG A 163 -13.42 -15.24 14.99
N PHE A 164 -12.67 -16.23 14.51
CA PHE A 164 -12.56 -16.57 13.09
C PHE A 164 -12.16 -18.04 12.90
N ASP A 165 -12.32 -18.56 11.68
CA ASP A 165 -11.95 -19.93 11.35
C ASP A 165 -10.42 -20.09 11.26
N CYS A 166 -9.85 -20.91 12.14
CA CYS A 166 -8.42 -21.19 12.21
C CYS A 166 -7.88 -22.03 11.04
N ASN A 167 -8.76 -22.64 10.25
CA ASN A 167 -8.40 -23.31 9.01
C ASN A 167 -8.61 -22.42 7.77
N GLY A 168 -9.24 -21.26 7.94
CA GLY A 168 -9.54 -20.29 6.89
C GLY A 168 -8.53 -19.13 6.77
N PRO A 169 -8.85 -18.09 5.99
CA PRO A 169 -8.02 -16.89 5.87
C PRO A 169 -7.97 -16.07 7.16
N ILE A 170 -6.90 -15.30 7.34
CA ILE A 170 -6.79 -14.35 8.46
C ILE A 170 -7.66 -13.12 8.17
N PRO A 171 -8.51 -12.65 9.12
CA PRO A 171 -9.25 -11.40 8.95
C PRO A 171 -8.32 -10.20 8.78
N ALA A 172 -8.55 -9.37 7.75
CA ALA A 172 -7.65 -8.25 7.42
C ALA A 172 -7.48 -7.22 8.56
N HIS A 173 -8.54 -6.99 9.35
CA HIS A 173 -8.55 -5.99 10.41
C HIS A 173 -7.67 -6.32 11.63
N ILE A 174 -7.15 -7.54 11.74
CA ILE A 174 -6.28 -7.94 12.86
C ILE A 174 -4.79 -8.01 12.48
N LEU A 175 -4.41 -7.45 11.33
CA LEU A 175 -3.05 -7.52 10.78
C LEU A 175 -2.20 -6.25 10.96
N GLY A 176 -2.64 -5.31 11.79
CA GLY A 176 -1.81 -4.20 12.29
C GLY A 176 -1.88 -2.88 11.54
N ASN A 177 -2.46 -2.84 10.35
CA ASN A 177 -2.78 -1.59 9.66
C ASN A 177 -4.13 -1.73 8.91
N MET A 178 -4.61 -0.63 8.34
CA MET A 178 -5.92 -0.55 7.70
C MET A 178 -6.11 -1.52 6.52
N TRP A 179 -5.04 -1.89 5.80
CA TRP A 179 -5.12 -2.71 4.57
C TRP A 179 -4.43 -4.06 4.69
N ALA A 180 -3.83 -4.37 5.84
CA ALA A 180 -2.98 -5.54 6.04
C ALA A 180 -1.74 -5.60 5.11
N GLN A 181 -1.26 -4.44 4.63
CA GLN A 181 -0.09 -4.36 3.71
C GLN A 181 1.22 -4.86 4.34
N THR A 182 1.40 -4.63 5.65
CA THR A 182 2.52 -5.12 6.46
C THR A 182 2.00 -5.66 7.79
N TRP A 183 2.69 -6.65 8.38
CA TRP A 183 2.28 -7.28 9.64
C TRP A 183 3.22 -6.94 10.82
N ASN A 184 4.11 -5.96 10.63
CA ASN A 184 5.11 -5.55 11.62
C ASN A 184 4.49 -5.10 12.95
N ASP A 185 3.34 -4.42 12.92
CA ASP A 185 2.64 -3.95 14.12
C ASP A 185 1.99 -5.11 14.91
N ARG A 186 2.07 -6.34 14.40
CA ARG A 186 1.65 -7.57 15.09
C ARG A 186 2.81 -8.41 15.58
N LEU A 187 4.06 -7.94 15.47
CA LEU A 187 5.25 -8.70 15.85
C LEU A 187 5.16 -9.25 17.28
N ASP A 188 4.70 -8.45 18.24
CA ASP A 188 4.53 -8.86 19.64
C ASP A 188 3.56 -10.03 19.82
N ASP A 189 2.57 -10.16 18.94
CA ASP A 189 1.56 -11.23 19.00
C ASP A 189 2.12 -12.55 18.44
N VAL A 190 3.12 -12.46 17.55
CA VAL A 190 3.65 -13.58 16.77
C VAL A 190 5.11 -13.90 17.08
N ILE A 191 5.75 -13.23 18.04
CA ILE A 191 7.16 -13.47 18.35
C ILE A 191 7.36 -14.92 18.88
N PRO A 192 8.29 -15.71 18.28
CA PRO A 192 8.49 -17.11 18.69
C PRO A 192 9.07 -17.24 20.10
N TYR A 193 9.98 -16.34 20.47
CA TYR A 193 10.69 -16.34 21.75
C TYR A 193 10.56 -14.97 22.42
N PRO A 194 9.46 -14.72 23.16
CA PRO A 194 9.17 -13.40 23.75
C PRO A 194 10.24 -12.91 24.73
N ASP A 195 10.93 -13.84 25.40
CA ASP A 195 11.95 -13.52 26.41
C ASP A 195 13.33 -13.21 25.80
N ALA A 196 13.51 -13.43 24.50
CA ALA A 196 14.75 -13.11 23.81
C ALA A 196 14.84 -11.60 23.55
N PRO A 197 15.93 -10.92 23.94
CA PRO A 197 16.04 -9.48 23.77
C PRO A 197 16.19 -9.11 22.29
N LEU A 198 15.30 -8.22 21.80
CA LEU A 198 15.51 -7.52 20.54
C LEU A 198 16.61 -6.48 20.73
N ILE A 199 17.54 -6.38 19.76
CA ILE A 199 18.60 -5.39 19.80
C ILE A 199 17.98 -4.01 19.66
N ASN A 200 18.10 -3.19 20.70
CA ASN A 200 17.68 -1.79 20.70
C ASN A 200 18.83 -0.92 21.22
N ILE A 201 19.46 -0.19 20.31
CA ILE A 201 20.60 0.69 20.62
C ILE A 201 20.19 2.10 21.03
N THR A 202 18.90 2.45 21.03
CA THR A 202 18.42 3.81 21.32
C THR A 202 18.88 4.29 22.69
N LYS A 203 18.85 3.42 23.72
CA LYS A 203 19.37 3.76 25.06
C LYS A 203 20.86 4.10 25.01
N VAL A 204 21.65 3.28 24.32
CA VAL A 204 23.10 3.49 24.16
C VAL A 204 23.38 4.81 23.42
N LEU A 205 22.61 5.13 22.37
CA LEU A 205 22.74 6.38 21.64
C LEU A 205 22.43 7.60 22.52
N ILE A 206 21.36 7.53 23.32
CA ILE A 206 20.99 8.60 24.27
C ILE A 206 22.06 8.77 25.35
N GLU A 207 22.52 7.67 25.96
CA GLU A 207 23.57 7.66 26.97
C GLU A 207 24.89 8.24 26.45
N LYS A 208 25.27 7.89 25.21
CA LYS A 208 26.44 8.44 24.53
C LYS A 208 26.24 9.87 24.01
N ARG A 209 25.06 10.46 24.18
CA ARG A 209 24.67 11.76 23.61
C ARG A 209 24.98 11.84 22.12
N PHE A 210 24.71 10.74 21.42
CA PHE A 210 25.02 10.58 20.01
C PHE A 210 24.17 11.56 19.20
N SER A 211 24.83 12.56 18.61
CA SER A 211 24.17 13.65 17.91
C SER A 211 23.66 13.23 16.53
N ILE A 212 22.72 14.01 15.99
CA ILE A 212 22.24 13.83 14.62
C ILE A 212 23.40 13.93 13.61
N HIS A 213 24.32 14.87 13.81
CA HIS A 213 25.50 14.98 12.96
C HIS A 213 26.35 13.70 13.00
N GLN A 214 26.57 13.14 14.19
CA GLN A 214 27.29 11.87 14.32
C GLN A 214 26.58 10.70 13.62
N LEU A 215 25.25 10.64 13.64
CA LEU A 215 24.49 9.65 12.86
C LEU A 215 24.82 9.75 11.37
N TYR A 216 24.79 10.96 10.81
CA TYR A 216 25.12 11.16 9.40
C TYR A 216 26.58 10.85 9.08
N THR A 217 27.54 11.31 9.89
CA THR A 217 28.96 11.04 9.64
C THR A 217 29.31 9.56 9.79
N THR A 218 28.65 8.84 10.71
CA THR A 218 28.84 7.39 10.85
C THR A 218 28.26 6.64 9.66
N ALA A 219 27.09 7.05 9.16
CA ALA A 219 26.52 6.49 7.94
C ALA A 219 27.39 6.77 6.69
N GLU A 220 27.99 7.96 6.61
CA GLU A 220 28.94 8.32 5.54
C GLU A 220 30.23 7.48 5.58
N SER A 221 30.64 7.06 6.78
CA SER A 221 31.86 6.27 6.97
C SER A 221 31.71 4.75 6.79
N PHE A 222 30.48 4.25 6.61
CA PHE A 222 30.19 2.83 6.40
C PHE A 222 30.31 2.47 4.91
#